data_AF-A0A1B8XV92-F1
#
_entry.id   AF-A0A1B8XV92-F1
#
_cell.length_a   1.000
_cell.length_b   1.000
_cell.length_c   1.000
_cell.angle_alpha   90.00
_cell.angle_beta   90.00
_cell.angle_gamma   90.00
#
_symmetry.space_group_name_H-M   'P 1'
#
loop_
_entity.id
_entity.type
_entity.pdbx_description
1 polymer ?
#
loop_
_entity_poly.entity_id
_entity_poly.type
_entity_poly.pdbx_seq_one_letter_code
_entity_poly.pdbx_strand_id
1 'polypeptide(L)'
;MLDLLQKYFKNKENNVHLIEKYREDFSRRVHSLQRELNSSAELKIDEAIKIQKQKRQLNNIQKTYKETIEEKVANLIEQVRERKSQLGDDEIEKEFENMWESTMAELPKHLLQKRNVSQEMLLELKRDLSNRGSSIKEKLLSVKHLEEFGKDKFQIKDEHIDLKWYSLKGVKQFWNNECHDKTASLAFSLIRRCSKYVSEKDKIEEDYDGTYCQELLNIINERLREEDAKKLHITHEFDLDLKLHVLGSAARMFGEMHLRFLNTDPILCLERLKPHYFTTFKNIFQEKDETQSRTK
;
A
#
# COMPACT_ATOMS: atom_id res chain seq x y z
N MET A 1 -14.21 -9.85 47.20
CA MET A 1 -13.44 -10.54 46.13
C MET A 1 -11.98 -10.10 46.11
N LEU A 2 -11.68 -8.79 46.07
CA LEU A 2 -10.31 -8.26 46.17
C LEU A 2 -9.58 -8.68 47.47
N ASP A 3 -10.24 -8.63 48.63
CA ASP A 3 -9.63 -9.08 49.90
C ASP A 3 -9.30 -10.59 49.94
N LEU A 4 -10.10 -11.40 49.24
CA LEU A 4 -9.85 -12.84 49.11
C LEU A 4 -8.65 -13.10 48.22
N LEU A 5 -8.51 -12.37 47.10
CA LEU A 5 -7.32 -12.39 46.25
C LEU A 5 -6.09 -11.92 47.03
N GLN A 6 -6.20 -10.83 47.81
CA GLN A 6 -5.07 -10.30 48.57
C GLN A 6 -4.62 -11.26 49.68
N LYS A 7 -5.55 -11.94 50.37
CA LYS A 7 -5.23 -13.03 51.31
C LYS A 7 -4.61 -14.23 50.59
N TYR A 8 -5.13 -14.59 49.43
CA TYR A 8 -4.62 -15.71 48.61
C TYR A 8 -3.17 -15.48 48.17
N PHE A 9 -2.82 -14.28 47.72
CA PHE A 9 -1.46 -13.90 47.29
C PHE A 9 -0.49 -13.67 48.47
N LYS A 10 -0.97 -13.42 49.69
CA LYS A 10 -0.13 -13.25 50.90
C LYS A 10 0.23 -14.58 51.57
N ASN A 11 -0.47 -15.68 51.26
CA ASN A 11 -0.24 -16.97 51.88
C ASN A 11 1.01 -17.65 51.26
N LYS A 12 2.14 -17.61 52.00
CA LYS A 12 3.48 -18.01 51.54
C LYS A 12 3.74 -19.53 51.57
N GLU A 13 2.82 -20.35 52.07
CA GLU A 13 3.11 -21.78 52.29
C GLU A 13 2.59 -22.70 51.17
N ASN A 14 1.43 -22.40 50.56
CA ASN A 14 0.79 -23.35 49.61
C ASN A 14 0.75 -22.90 48.14
N ASN A 15 0.85 -21.59 47.84
CA ASN A 15 0.59 -21.06 46.48
C ASN A 15 1.82 -20.45 45.80
N VAL A 16 3.00 -20.52 46.40
CA VAL A 16 4.23 -19.86 45.90
C VAL A 16 4.50 -20.21 44.44
N HIS A 17 4.44 -21.50 44.09
CA HIS A 17 4.65 -21.99 42.72
C HIS A 17 3.65 -21.41 41.70
N LEU A 18 2.38 -21.21 42.09
CA LEU A 18 1.34 -20.60 41.25
C LEU A 18 1.59 -19.10 41.07
N ILE A 19 1.96 -18.41 42.15
CA ILE A 19 2.27 -16.97 42.14
C ILE A 19 3.52 -16.71 41.30
N GLU A 20 4.56 -17.52 41.45
CA GLU A 20 5.78 -17.46 40.64
C GLU A 20 5.48 -17.72 39.16
N LYS A 21 4.68 -18.73 38.84
CA LYS A 21 4.25 -19.01 37.46
C LYS A 21 3.49 -17.82 36.85
N TYR A 22 2.53 -17.23 37.57
CA TYR A 22 1.81 -16.05 37.09
C TYR A 22 2.74 -14.85 36.89
N ARG A 23 3.73 -14.66 37.79
CA ARG A 23 4.71 -13.58 37.69
C ARG A 23 5.61 -13.76 36.46
N GLU A 24 6.10 -14.97 36.21
CA GLU A 24 6.89 -15.32 35.03
C GLU A 24 6.07 -15.17 33.74
N ASP A 25 4.83 -15.66 33.74
CA ASP A 25 3.92 -15.53 32.60
C ASP A 25 3.61 -14.07 32.27
N PHE A 26 3.36 -13.25 33.29
CA PHE A 26 3.13 -11.83 33.13
C PHE A 26 4.37 -11.12 32.60
N SER A 27 5.54 -11.35 33.21
CA SER A 27 6.81 -10.78 32.77
C SER A 27 7.13 -11.15 31.32
N ARG A 28 6.94 -12.42 30.95
CA ARG A 28 7.13 -12.90 29.57
C ARG A 28 6.18 -12.22 28.58
N ARG A 29 4.90 -12.05 28.94
CA ARG A 29 3.92 -11.34 28.10
C ARG A 29 4.28 -9.88 27.91
N VAL A 30 4.69 -9.19 28.98
CA VAL A 30 5.15 -7.79 28.91
C VAL A 30 6.37 -7.66 28.01
N HIS A 31 7.37 -8.53 28.14
CA HIS A 31 8.54 -8.52 27.26
C HIS A 31 8.21 -8.87 25.80
N SER A 32 7.26 -9.77 25.56
CA SER A 32 6.77 -10.04 24.19
C SER A 32 6.11 -8.81 23.59
N LEU A 33 5.18 -8.21 24.33
CA LEU A 33 4.46 -7.01 23.88
C LEU A 33 5.42 -5.84 23.62
N GLN A 34 6.41 -5.64 24.48
CA GLN A 34 7.42 -4.60 24.30
C GLN A 34 8.23 -4.81 23.02
N ARG A 35 8.65 -6.05 22.72
CA ARG A 35 9.35 -6.37 21.46
C ARG A 35 8.46 -6.13 20.25
N GLU A 36 7.21 -6.58 20.31
CA GLU A 36 6.24 -6.39 19.22
C GLU A 36 5.99 -4.90 18.93
N LEU A 37 5.83 -4.07 19.98
CA LEU A 37 5.67 -2.63 19.85
C LEU A 37 6.91 -1.97 19.24
N ASN A 38 8.11 -2.32 19.70
CA ASN A 38 9.36 -1.77 19.17
C ASN A 38 9.55 -2.12 17.69
N SER A 39 9.41 -3.40 17.33
CA SER A 39 9.52 -3.82 15.92
C SER A 39 8.44 -3.19 15.04
N SER A 40 7.23 -2.99 15.55
CA SER A 40 6.19 -2.26 14.81
C SER A 40 6.54 -0.78 14.62
N ALA A 41 7.16 -0.14 15.60
CA ALA A 41 7.56 1.27 15.50
C ALA A 41 8.72 1.45 14.51
N GLU A 42 9.73 0.58 14.57
CA GLU A 42 10.87 0.56 13.64
C GLU A 42 10.39 0.45 12.18
N LEU A 43 9.51 -0.52 11.90
CA LEU A 43 8.96 -0.71 10.55
C LEU A 43 8.19 0.51 10.04
N LYS A 44 7.38 1.15 10.90
CA LYS A 44 6.67 2.39 10.53
C LYS A 44 7.63 3.56 10.24
N ILE A 45 8.71 3.66 11.00
CA ILE A 45 9.73 4.70 10.79
C ILE A 45 10.47 4.45 9.47
N ASP A 46 10.91 3.22 9.22
CA ASP A 46 11.60 2.84 7.98
C ASP A 46 10.73 3.09 6.75
N GLU A 47 9.44 2.77 6.85
CA GLU A 47 8.44 3.04 5.83
C GLU A 47 8.26 4.55 5.58
N ALA A 48 8.08 5.35 6.62
CA ALA A 48 7.98 6.81 6.50
C ALA A 48 9.25 7.42 5.88
N ILE A 49 10.44 6.91 6.25
CA ILE A 49 11.71 7.31 5.66
C ILE A 49 11.76 6.94 4.18
N LYS A 50 11.29 5.75 3.80
CA LYS A 50 11.24 5.29 2.40
C LYS A 50 10.33 6.18 1.56
N ILE A 51 9.12 6.47 2.05
CA ILE A 51 8.17 7.39 1.40
C ILE A 51 8.80 8.78 1.23
N GLN A 52 9.43 9.33 2.27
CA GLN A 52 10.07 10.64 2.19
C GLN A 52 11.25 10.67 1.22
N LYS A 53 12.03 9.58 1.12
CA LYS A 53 13.09 9.44 0.12
C LYS A 53 12.51 9.41 -1.30
N GLN A 54 11.44 8.66 -1.54
CA GLN A 54 10.75 8.62 -2.83
C GLN A 54 10.22 10.00 -3.21
N LYS A 55 9.56 10.72 -2.29
CA LYS A 55 9.08 12.09 -2.51
C LYS A 55 10.20 13.06 -2.87
N ARG A 56 11.34 12.98 -2.18
CA ARG A 56 12.52 13.78 -2.51
C ARG A 56 13.09 13.44 -3.88
N GLN A 57 13.14 12.15 -4.25
CA GLN A 57 13.56 11.72 -5.57
C GLN A 57 12.64 12.30 -6.65
N LEU A 58 11.32 12.23 -6.46
CA LEU A 58 10.33 12.80 -7.38
C LEU A 58 10.53 14.31 -7.56
N ASN A 59 10.66 15.07 -6.47
CA ASN A 59 10.92 16.51 -6.55
C ASN A 59 12.22 16.84 -7.30
N ASN A 60 13.27 16.04 -7.09
CA ASN A 60 14.54 16.23 -7.80
C ASN A 60 14.39 15.94 -9.30
N ILE A 61 13.67 14.86 -9.66
CA ILE A 61 13.37 14.51 -11.06
C ILE A 61 12.63 15.67 -11.74
N GLN A 62 11.56 16.16 -11.11
CA GLN A 62 10.77 17.27 -11.63
C GLN A 62 11.61 18.53 -11.81
N LYS A 63 12.49 18.83 -10.85
CA LYS A 63 13.43 19.94 -10.93
C LYS A 63 14.39 19.79 -12.11
N THR A 64 15.05 18.64 -12.24
CA THR A 64 15.98 18.36 -13.34
C THR A 64 15.29 18.45 -14.71
N TYR A 65 14.08 17.91 -14.82
CA TYR A 65 13.31 18.00 -16.05
C TYR A 65 12.96 19.43 -16.42
N LYS A 66 12.52 20.22 -15.43
CA LYS A 66 12.23 21.64 -15.62
C LYS A 66 13.46 22.41 -16.07
N GLU A 67 14.60 22.21 -15.41
CA GLU A 67 15.89 22.83 -15.79
C GLU A 67 16.29 22.45 -17.22
N THR A 68 16.12 21.18 -17.60
CA THR A 68 16.42 20.69 -18.96
C THR A 68 15.55 21.36 -20.03
N ILE A 69 14.25 21.48 -19.79
CA ILE A 69 13.33 22.15 -20.73
C ILE A 69 13.63 23.64 -20.81
N GLU A 70 13.88 24.30 -19.68
CA GLU A 70 14.26 25.71 -19.65
C GLU A 70 15.54 25.97 -20.45
N GLU A 71 16.54 25.10 -20.33
CA GLU A 71 17.77 25.16 -21.13
C GLU A 71 17.50 24.95 -22.63
N LYS A 72 16.71 23.93 -23.00
CA LYS A 72 16.39 23.66 -24.42
C LYS A 72 15.57 24.79 -25.05
N VAL A 73 14.62 25.38 -24.31
CA VAL A 73 13.85 26.55 -24.75
C VAL A 73 14.77 27.76 -24.91
N ALA A 74 15.67 28.03 -23.95
CA ALA A 74 16.63 29.12 -24.05
C ALA A 74 17.57 28.96 -25.26
N ASN A 75 18.09 27.75 -25.49
CA ASN A 75 18.90 27.43 -26.65
C ASN A 75 18.14 27.62 -27.97
N LEU A 76 16.86 27.22 -28.02
CA LEU A 76 16.01 27.44 -29.19
C LEU A 76 15.82 28.94 -29.46
N ILE A 77 15.60 29.75 -28.41
CA ILE A 77 15.52 31.21 -28.52
C ILE A 77 16.81 31.79 -29.11
N GLU A 78 17.99 31.36 -28.64
CA GLU A 78 19.28 31.84 -29.18
C GLU A 78 19.49 31.42 -30.64
N GLN A 79 19.21 30.16 -31.00
CA GLN A 79 19.33 29.69 -32.39
C GLN A 79 18.43 30.49 -33.33
N VAL A 80 17.20 30.78 -32.89
CA VAL A 80 16.27 31.61 -33.65
C VAL A 80 16.72 33.08 -33.69
N ARG A 81 17.36 33.59 -32.62
CA ARG A 81 17.96 34.94 -32.61
C ARG A 81 19.03 35.09 -33.69
N GLU A 82 19.91 34.10 -33.82
CA GLU A 82 21.03 34.08 -34.78
C GLU A 82 20.58 33.96 -36.24
N ARG A 83 19.52 33.20 -36.53
CA ARG A 83 19.08 32.88 -37.91
C ARG A 83 18.51 34.08 -38.70
N LYS A 84 18.35 35.27 -38.12
CA LYS A 84 17.92 36.54 -38.77
C LYS A 84 16.66 36.48 -39.68
N SER A 85 15.95 35.37 -39.73
CA SER A 85 14.89 35.10 -40.71
C SER A 85 13.52 35.40 -40.11
N GLN A 86 12.66 36.00 -40.92
CA GLN A 86 11.22 36.10 -40.68
C GLN A 86 10.61 34.70 -40.85
N LEU A 87 10.78 33.86 -39.84
CA LEU A 87 10.07 32.59 -39.73
C LEU A 87 8.58 32.90 -39.58
N GLY A 88 7.73 32.20 -40.34
CA GLY A 88 6.29 32.30 -40.17
C GLY A 88 5.84 31.67 -38.85
N ASP A 89 4.68 32.08 -38.34
CA ASP A 89 4.07 31.56 -37.11
C ASP A 89 4.03 30.01 -37.09
N ASP A 90 3.69 29.38 -38.22
CA ASP A 90 3.62 27.92 -38.37
C ASP A 90 4.99 27.23 -38.24
N GLU A 91 6.06 27.89 -38.67
CA GLU A 91 7.42 27.34 -38.64
C GLU A 91 8.01 27.43 -37.23
N ILE A 92 7.67 28.49 -36.50
CA ILE A 92 8.03 28.69 -35.08
C ILE A 92 7.35 27.63 -34.20
N GLU A 93 6.06 27.37 -34.45
CA GLU A 93 5.34 26.30 -33.75
C GLU A 93 6.00 24.94 -33.98
N LYS A 94 6.35 24.64 -35.23
CA LYS A 94 7.02 23.38 -35.59
C LYS A 94 8.39 23.22 -34.93
N GLU A 95 9.20 24.27 -34.87
CA GLU A 95 10.51 24.24 -34.20
C GLU A 95 10.38 23.99 -32.69
N PHE A 96 9.39 24.62 -32.04
CA PHE A 96 9.10 24.36 -30.63
C PHE A 96 8.63 22.92 -30.40
N GLU A 97 7.69 22.43 -31.23
CA GLU A 97 7.16 21.07 -31.13
C GLU A 97 8.24 20.01 -31.30
N ASN A 98 9.12 20.16 -32.29
CA ASN A 98 10.26 19.25 -32.50
C ASN A 98 11.22 19.25 -31.31
N MET A 99 11.54 20.42 -30.76
CA MET A 99 12.39 20.54 -29.57
C MET A 99 11.74 19.87 -28.36
N TRP A 100 10.43 20.07 -28.17
CA TRP A 100 9.67 19.49 -27.08
C TRP A 100 9.67 17.96 -27.17
N GLU A 101 9.29 17.39 -28.32
CA GLU A 101 9.25 15.94 -28.53
C GLU A 101 10.63 15.29 -28.33
N SER A 102 11.69 15.88 -28.88
CA SER A 102 13.07 15.40 -28.69
C SER A 102 13.48 15.41 -27.22
N THR A 103 13.19 16.50 -26.51
CA THR A 103 13.52 16.65 -25.10
C THR A 103 12.78 15.60 -24.26
N MET A 104 11.48 15.42 -24.48
CA MET A 104 10.68 14.41 -23.78
C MET A 104 11.14 12.97 -24.06
N ALA A 105 11.70 12.71 -25.25
CA ALA A 105 12.28 11.41 -25.58
C ALA A 105 13.63 11.15 -24.86
N GLU A 106 14.43 12.19 -24.64
CA GLU A 106 15.73 12.13 -23.95
C GLU A 106 15.58 11.98 -22.42
N LEU A 107 14.47 12.46 -21.84
CA LEU A 107 14.26 12.43 -20.39
C LEU A 107 14.20 10.98 -19.84
N PRO A 108 14.92 10.66 -18.74
CA PRO A 108 14.98 9.31 -18.21
C PRO A 108 13.64 8.83 -17.67
N LYS A 109 12.97 7.92 -18.40
CA LYS A 109 11.58 7.47 -18.15
C LYS A 109 11.35 6.61 -16.90
N HIS A 110 12.40 6.23 -16.17
CA HIS A 110 12.34 5.20 -15.10
C HIS A 110 13.14 5.55 -13.84
N LEU A 111 13.05 6.80 -13.37
CA LEU A 111 13.84 7.25 -12.21
C LEU A 111 13.30 6.78 -10.86
N LEU A 112 12.04 6.33 -10.80
CA LEU A 112 11.42 5.76 -9.61
C LEU A 112 11.47 4.23 -9.64
N GLN A 113 11.88 3.62 -8.52
CA GLN A 113 12.03 2.17 -8.43
C GLN A 113 10.66 1.48 -8.38
N LYS A 114 10.44 0.52 -9.30
CA LYS A 114 9.29 -0.38 -9.24
C LYS A 114 9.35 -1.23 -7.97
N ARG A 115 8.37 -1.05 -7.08
CA ARG A 115 8.17 -1.88 -5.89
C ARG A 115 7.43 -3.15 -6.24
N ASN A 116 7.77 -4.23 -5.54
CA ASN A 116 6.98 -5.44 -5.56
C ASN A 116 5.98 -5.41 -4.40
N VAL A 117 4.88 -4.69 -4.60
CA VAL A 117 3.82 -4.48 -3.60
C VAL A 117 3.32 -5.82 -3.04
N SER A 118 3.13 -6.82 -3.90
CA SER A 118 2.70 -8.16 -3.49
C SER A 118 3.66 -8.81 -2.48
N GLN A 119 4.97 -8.74 -2.73
CA GLN A 119 5.97 -9.29 -1.81
C GLN A 119 6.02 -8.52 -0.49
N GLU A 120 5.94 -7.19 -0.53
CA GLU A 120 5.90 -6.37 0.69
C GLU A 120 4.69 -6.75 1.56
N MET A 121 3.49 -6.87 0.96
CA MET A 121 2.28 -7.29 1.66
C MET A 121 2.36 -8.73 2.19
N LEU A 122 3.02 -9.64 1.46
CA LEU A 122 3.22 -11.01 1.89
C LEU A 122 4.12 -11.09 3.14
N LEU A 123 5.13 -10.23 3.24
CA LEU A 123 5.98 -10.14 4.44
C LEU A 123 5.16 -9.68 5.65
N GLU A 124 4.26 -8.71 5.46
CA GLU A 124 3.36 -8.24 6.52
C GLU A 124 2.40 -9.34 6.99
N LEU A 125 1.82 -10.10 6.06
CA LEU A 125 0.99 -11.26 6.41
C LEU A 125 1.78 -12.33 7.19
N LYS A 126 3.04 -12.58 6.80
CA LYS A 126 3.94 -13.50 7.52
C LYS A 126 4.21 -13.04 8.95
N ARG A 127 4.38 -11.73 9.14
CA ARG A 127 4.56 -11.13 10.46
C ARG A 127 3.31 -11.27 11.33
N ASP A 128 2.14 -10.96 10.78
CA ASP A 128 0.84 -11.06 11.46
C ASP A 128 0.52 -12.49 11.93
N LEU A 129 0.82 -13.49 11.11
CA LEU A 129 0.55 -14.90 11.41
C LEU A 129 1.72 -15.64 12.10
N SER A 130 2.79 -14.93 12.47
CA SER A 130 4.01 -15.51 13.06
C SER A 130 3.79 -16.29 14.37
N ASN A 131 2.73 -15.95 15.11
CA ASN A 131 2.35 -16.60 16.36
C ASN A 131 1.30 -17.71 16.18
N ARG A 132 0.91 -18.06 14.95
CA ARG A 132 -0.04 -19.15 14.65
C ARG A 132 0.66 -20.52 14.62
N GLY A 133 -0.13 -21.59 14.71
CA GLY A 133 0.37 -22.97 14.77
C GLY A 133 1.26 -23.37 13.58
N SER A 134 2.04 -24.44 13.74
CA SER A 134 3.03 -24.90 12.74
C SER A 134 2.43 -25.18 11.35
N SER A 135 1.23 -25.74 11.29
CA SER A 135 0.48 -25.97 10.04
C SER A 135 0.27 -24.69 9.22
N ILE A 136 -0.10 -23.59 9.87
CA ILE A 136 -0.31 -22.29 9.22
C ILE A 136 1.00 -21.72 8.69
N LYS A 137 2.08 -21.86 9.45
CA LYS A 137 3.42 -21.43 9.02
C LYS A 137 3.86 -22.17 7.76
N GLU A 138 3.65 -23.48 7.71
CA GLU A 138 3.99 -24.30 6.54
C GLU A 138 3.19 -23.89 5.30
N LYS A 139 1.87 -23.74 5.42
CA LYS A 139 1.01 -23.22 4.34
C LYS A 139 1.50 -21.85 3.86
N LEU A 140 1.85 -20.96 4.77
CA LEU A 140 2.30 -19.61 4.43
C LEU A 140 3.69 -19.56 3.77
N LEU A 141 4.57 -20.53 4.04
CA LEU A 141 5.84 -20.69 3.33
C LEU A 141 5.65 -21.13 1.88
N SER A 142 4.57 -21.85 1.57
CA SER A 142 4.24 -22.28 0.20
C SER A 142 3.71 -21.14 -0.69
N VAL A 143 3.24 -20.05 -0.07
CA VAL A 143 2.73 -18.87 -0.79
C VAL A 143 3.90 -18.08 -1.36
N LYS A 144 3.98 -18.05 -2.70
CA LYS A 144 5.00 -17.28 -3.44
C LYS A 144 4.45 -15.97 -4.00
N HIS A 145 3.23 -15.99 -4.52
CA HIS A 145 2.60 -14.88 -5.24
C HIS A 145 1.25 -14.56 -4.59
N LEU A 146 1.18 -13.45 -3.85
CA LEU A 146 -0.04 -13.06 -3.15
C LEU A 146 -1.15 -12.68 -4.15
N GLU A 147 -0.78 -12.13 -5.30
CA GLU A 147 -1.65 -11.73 -6.40
C GLU A 147 -2.42 -12.88 -7.05
N GLU A 148 -2.04 -14.13 -6.78
CA GLU A 148 -2.76 -15.33 -7.24
C GLU A 148 -4.06 -15.57 -6.45
N PHE A 149 -4.17 -15.01 -5.25
CA PHE A 149 -5.31 -15.22 -4.36
C PHE A 149 -6.42 -14.17 -4.58
N GLY A 150 -7.66 -14.53 -4.22
CA GLY A 150 -8.80 -13.62 -4.30
C GLY A 150 -9.19 -13.22 -5.73
N LYS A 151 -8.93 -14.08 -6.72
CA LYS A 151 -9.42 -13.92 -8.10
C LYS A 151 -10.88 -14.38 -8.23
N ASP A 152 -11.19 -15.50 -7.60
CA ASP A 152 -12.52 -16.09 -7.56
C ASP A 152 -13.28 -15.67 -6.31
N LYS A 153 -14.59 -15.95 -6.26
CA LYS A 153 -15.41 -15.73 -5.06
C LYS A 153 -14.86 -16.55 -3.89
N PHE A 154 -14.84 -15.95 -2.70
CA PHE A 154 -14.50 -16.67 -1.48
C PHE A 154 -15.52 -17.77 -1.21
N GLN A 155 -15.04 -18.98 -0.90
CA GLN A 155 -15.86 -20.14 -0.59
C GLN A 155 -15.52 -20.65 0.80
N ILE A 156 -16.55 -20.91 1.60
CA ILE A 156 -16.39 -21.55 2.91
C ILE A 156 -16.12 -23.04 2.68
N LYS A 157 -15.09 -23.56 3.36
CA LYS A 157 -14.72 -24.98 3.34
C LYS A 157 -14.99 -25.59 4.71
N ASP A 158 -15.10 -26.91 4.75
CA ASP A 158 -15.25 -27.66 6.01
C ASP A 158 -14.08 -27.39 6.99
N GLU A 159 -12.88 -27.18 6.44
CA GLU A 159 -11.65 -26.83 7.19
C GLU A 159 -11.76 -25.50 7.95
N HIS A 160 -12.69 -24.63 7.57
CA HIS A 160 -12.85 -23.29 8.14
C HIS A 160 -13.60 -23.27 9.46
N ILE A 161 -14.27 -24.37 9.82
CA ILE A 161 -15.12 -24.47 11.00
C ILE A 161 -14.65 -25.65 11.85
N ASP A 162 -14.53 -25.46 13.16
CA ASP A 162 -14.14 -26.55 14.07
C ASP A 162 -15.29 -27.56 14.24
N LEU A 163 -15.34 -28.54 13.33
CA LEU A 163 -16.33 -29.62 13.35
C LEU A 163 -16.26 -30.46 14.63
N LYS A 164 -15.07 -30.60 15.22
CA LYS A 164 -14.87 -31.40 16.43
C LYS A 164 -15.61 -30.75 17.60
N TRP A 165 -15.51 -29.42 17.74
CA TRP A 165 -16.25 -28.66 18.74
C TRP A 165 -17.77 -28.90 18.68
N TYR A 166 -18.37 -28.85 17.48
CA TYR A 166 -19.81 -29.08 17.31
C TYR A 166 -20.22 -30.54 17.54
N SER A 167 -19.37 -31.50 17.13
CA SER A 167 -19.61 -32.92 17.36
C SER A 167 -19.54 -33.30 18.85
N LEU A 168 -18.64 -32.70 19.62
CA LEU A 168 -18.46 -32.94 21.06
C LEU A 168 -19.65 -32.46 21.89
N LYS A 169 -20.37 -31.44 21.44
CA LYS A 169 -21.58 -30.94 22.11
C LYS A 169 -22.87 -31.67 21.71
N GLY A 170 -22.77 -32.74 20.91
CA GLY A 170 -23.94 -33.50 20.44
C GLY A 170 -24.81 -32.74 19.43
N VAL A 171 -24.29 -31.65 18.85
CA VAL A 171 -25.06 -30.72 18.01
C VAL A 171 -24.76 -30.96 16.53
N LYS A 172 -24.85 -32.21 16.08
CA LYS A 172 -24.65 -32.58 14.66
C LYS A 172 -25.56 -31.78 13.70
N GLN A 173 -26.74 -31.34 14.16
CA GLN A 173 -27.67 -30.48 13.42
C GLN A 173 -27.30 -28.99 13.41
N PHE A 174 -26.39 -28.49 14.27
CA PHE A 174 -25.90 -27.11 14.18
C PHE A 174 -24.92 -26.89 13.02
N TRP A 175 -24.44 -28.00 12.46
CA TRP A 175 -23.85 -28.05 11.12
C TRP A 175 -24.89 -27.88 10.00
N ASN A 176 -26.09 -27.36 10.32
CA ASN A 176 -27.01 -26.85 9.32
C ASN A 176 -26.37 -25.71 8.53
N ASN A 177 -26.96 -25.43 7.37
CA ASN A 177 -26.75 -24.23 6.56
C ASN A 177 -26.53 -22.97 7.41
N GLU A 178 -27.17 -22.83 8.58
CA GLU A 178 -27.05 -21.65 9.45
C GLU A 178 -25.61 -21.30 9.91
N CYS A 179 -24.77 -22.25 10.35
CA CYS A 179 -23.40 -21.92 10.77
C CYS A 179 -22.52 -21.56 9.58
N HIS A 180 -22.67 -22.33 8.49
CA HIS A 180 -22.01 -22.06 7.22
C HIS A 180 -22.42 -20.69 6.67
N ASP A 181 -23.71 -20.36 6.67
CA ASP A 181 -24.29 -19.11 6.20
C ASP A 181 -23.84 -17.91 7.05
N LYS A 182 -23.75 -18.08 8.38
CA LYS A 182 -23.20 -17.04 9.26
C LYS A 182 -21.72 -16.81 9.02
N THR A 183 -20.93 -17.87 8.85
CA THR A 183 -19.49 -17.77 8.52
C THR A 183 -19.29 -17.13 7.14
N ALA A 184 -20.10 -17.52 6.16
CA ALA A 184 -20.12 -16.90 4.83
C ALA A 184 -20.49 -15.42 4.92
N SER A 185 -21.54 -15.07 5.66
CA SER A 185 -21.97 -13.68 5.88
C SER A 185 -20.87 -12.85 6.56
N LEU A 186 -20.19 -13.42 7.57
CA LEU A 186 -19.03 -12.79 8.21
C LEU A 186 -17.93 -12.51 7.17
N ALA A 187 -17.52 -13.53 6.41
CA ALA A 187 -16.49 -13.41 5.38
C ALA A 187 -16.86 -12.36 4.31
N PHE A 188 -18.07 -12.42 3.76
CA PHE A 188 -18.55 -11.45 2.77
C PHE A 188 -18.60 -10.02 3.33
N SER A 189 -19.06 -9.84 4.57
CA SER A 189 -19.08 -8.52 5.21
C SER A 189 -17.68 -7.94 5.36
N LEU A 190 -16.70 -8.78 5.73
CA LEU A 190 -15.30 -8.41 5.89
C LEU A 190 -14.65 -8.09 4.55
N ILE A 191 -14.79 -8.97 3.56
CA ILE A 191 -14.28 -8.77 2.20
C ILE A 191 -14.82 -7.44 1.66
N ARG A 192 -16.13 -7.20 1.77
CA ARG A 192 -16.74 -5.94 1.32
C ARG A 192 -16.15 -4.72 2.02
N ARG A 193 -15.95 -4.79 3.34
CA ARG A 193 -15.35 -3.69 4.12
C ARG A 193 -13.91 -3.40 3.67
N CYS A 194 -13.10 -4.45 3.50
CA CYS A 194 -11.73 -4.33 3.02
C CYS A 194 -11.66 -3.82 1.57
N SER A 195 -12.48 -4.34 0.66
CA SER A 195 -12.56 -3.86 -0.73
C SER A 195 -12.96 -2.40 -0.81
N LYS A 196 -13.88 -1.95 0.05
CA LYS A 196 -14.25 -0.53 0.15
C LYS A 196 -13.05 0.32 0.58
N TYR A 197 -12.34 -0.09 1.63
CA TYR A 197 -11.12 0.58 2.08
C TYR A 197 -10.07 0.69 0.95
N VAL A 198 -9.78 -0.42 0.25
CA VAL A 198 -8.82 -0.43 -0.87
C VAL A 198 -9.27 0.54 -1.98
N SER A 199 -10.56 0.52 -2.33
CA SER A 199 -11.12 1.41 -3.35
C SER A 199 -11.09 2.89 -2.95
N GLU A 200 -11.14 3.21 -1.65
CA GLU A 200 -10.99 4.57 -1.15
C GLU A 200 -9.54 5.04 -1.23
N LYS A 201 -8.57 4.17 -0.92
CA LYS A 201 -7.14 4.47 -1.07
C LYS A 201 -6.72 4.59 -2.53
N ASP A 202 -7.24 3.74 -3.41
CA ASP A 202 -6.95 3.74 -4.85
C ASP A 202 -7.34 5.05 -5.56
N LYS A 203 -8.31 5.79 -4.99
CA LYS A 203 -8.75 7.10 -5.49
C LYS A 203 -7.82 8.25 -5.12
N ILE A 204 -6.89 8.03 -4.21
CA ILE A 204 -5.91 9.04 -3.82
C ILE A 204 -4.84 9.08 -4.93
N GLU A 205 -4.53 10.26 -5.45
CA GLU A 205 -3.50 10.46 -6.49
C GLU A 205 -2.07 10.41 -5.90
N GLU A 206 -1.79 9.44 -5.03
CA GLU A 206 -0.49 9.23 -4.38
C GLU A 206 0.05 7.82 -4.62
N ASP A 207 1.31 7.57 -4.25
CA ASP A 207 1.90 6.22 -4.30
C ASP A 207 1.27 5.28 -3.26
N TYR A 208 1.45 3.98 -3.47
CA TYR A 208 1.17 2.98 -2.47
C TYR A 208 1.99 3.21 -1.18
N ASP A 209 1.29 3.29 -0.06
CA ASP A 209 1.85 3.31 1.29
C ASP A 209 1.68 1.91 1.92
N GLY A 210 2.75 1.30 2.41
CA GLY A 210 2.68 -0.06 2.96
C GLY A 210 1.98 -0.16 4.31
N THR A 211 1.66 0.96 4.97
CA THR A 211 0.74 0.98 6.10
C THR A 211 -0.64 0.46 5.71
N TYR A 212 -1.03 0.54 4.43
CA TYR A 212 -2.33 0.07 3.96
C TYR A 212 -2.51 -1.44 4.15
N CYS A 213 -1.43 -2.22 4.03
CA CYS A 213 -1.46 -3.64 4.31
C CYS A 213 -1.74 -3.91 5.80
N GLN A 214 -1.05 -3.18 6.68
CA GLN A 214 -1.25 -3.30 8.12
C GLN A 214 -2.65 -2.86 8.54
N GLU A 215 -3.19 -1.80 7.95
CA GLU A 215 -4.57 -1.34 8.19
C GLU A 215 -5.60 -2.41 7.77
N LEU A 216 -5.41 -3.06 6.61
CA LEU A 216 -6.24 -4.19 6.19
C LEU A 216 -6.19 -5.35 7.18
N LEU A 217 -4.98 -5.75 7.61
CA LEU A 217 -4.79 -6.80 8.61
C LEU A 217 -5.48 -6.43 9.92
N ASN A 218 -5.40 -5.18 10.37
CA ASN A 218 -6.06 -4.70 11.57
C ASN A 218 -7.59 -4.80 11.46
N ILE A 219 -8.18 -4.36 10.33
CA ILE A 219 -9.63 -4.46 10.07
C ILE A 219 -10.11 -5.91 10.21
N ILE A 220 -9.39 -6.86 9.60
CA ILE A 220 -9.72 -8.28 9.65
C ILE A 220 -9.59 -8.78 11.09
N ASN A 221 -8.43 -8.58 11.71
CA ASN A 221 -8.12 -9.09 13.03
C ASN A 221 -9.07 -8.55 14.12
N GLU A 222 -9.45 -7.27 14.06
CA GLU A 222 -10.40 -6.68 15.00
C GLU A 222 -11.76 -7.36 14.91
N ARG A 223 -12.28 -7.52 13.69
CA ARG A 223 -13.58 -8.15 13.47
C ARG A 223 -13.59 -9.62 13.91
N LEU A 224 -12.52 -10.36 13.63
CA LEU A 224 -12.42 -11.77 14.05
C LEU A 224 -12.28 -11.95 15.58
N ARG A 225 -11.93 -10.89 16.32
CA ARG A 225 -11.90 -10.90 17.80
C ARG A 225 -13.24 -10.57 18.45
N GLU A 226 -14.24 -10.15 17.69
CA GLU A 226 -15.57 -9.85 18.22
C GLU A 226 -16.29 -11.13 18.68
N GLU A 227 -17.15 -11.00 19.69
CA GLU A 227 -17.76 -12.15 20.37
C GLU A 227 -18.70 -12.95 19.47
N ASP A 228 -19.37 -12.32 18.50
CA ASP A 228 -20.20 -13.01 17.53
C ASP A 228 -19.35 -13.85 16.54
N ALA A 229 -18.19 -13.35 16.12
CA ALA A 229 -17.25 -14.09 15.29
C ALA A 229 -16.64 -15.29 16.05
N LYS A 230 -16.24 -15.09 17.32
CA LYS A 230 -15.72 -16.18 18.17
C LYS A 230 -16.73 -17.31 18.36
N LYS A 231 -18.02 -17.00 18.45
CA LYS A 231 -19.11 -18.00 18.59
C LYS A 231 -19.27 -18.91 17.37
N LEU A 232 -18.71 -18.52 16.22
CA LEU A 232 -18.72 -19.36 15.01
C LEU A 232 -17.64 -20.44 15.02
N HIS A 233 -16.74 -20.44 16.02
CA HIS A 233 -15.68 -21.44 16.16
C HIS A 233 -14.88 -21.66 14.85
N ILE A 234 -14.57 -20.54 14.20
CA ILE A 234 -13.74 -20.50 13.00
C ILE A 234 -12.31 -20.95 13.31
N THR A 235 -11.71 -21.66 12.37
CA THR A 235 -10.36 -22.21 12.51
C THR A 235 -9.29 -21.20 12.09
N HIS A 236 -8.02 -21.53 12.35
CA HIS A 236 -6.91 -20.73 11.84
C HIS A 236 -6.77 -20.82 10.32
N GLU A 237 -7.28 -21.88 9.70
CA GLU A 237 -7.38 -22.05 8.25
C GLU A 237 -8.34 -21.01 7.64
N PHE A 238 -9.46 -20.70 8.31
CA PHE A 238 -10.33 -19.61 7.89
C PHE A 238 -9.63 -18.24 7.96
N ASP A 239 -8.95 -17.94 9.08
CA ASP A 239 -8.18 -16.70 9.26
C ASP A 239 -7.14 -16.53 8.13
N LEU A 240 -6.38 -17.58 7.83
CA LEU A 240 -5.39 -17.60 6.75
C LEU A 240 -6.02 -17.40 5.36
N ASP A 241 -7.00 -18.24 4.99
CA ASP A 241 -7.62 -18.21 3.65
C ASP A 241 -8.31 -16.86 3.39
N LEU A 242 -8.98 -16.28 4.40
CA LEU A 242 -9.63 -14.98 4.29
C LEU A 242 -8.61 -13.86 4.08
N LYS A 243 -7.52 -13.85 4.86
CA LYS A 243 -6.44 -12.85 4.70
C LYS A 243 -5.76 -12.97 3.35
N LEU A 244 -5.45 -14.18 2.89
CA LEU A 244 -4.90 -14.40 1.55
C LEU A 244 -5.83 -13.89 0.45
N HIS A 245 -7.13 -14.17 0.57
CA HIS A 245 -8.12 -13.69 -0.39
C HIS A 245 -8.17 -12.15 -0.45
N VAL A 246 -8.30 -11.49 0.71
CA VAL A 246 -8.38 -10.02 0.79
C VAL A 246 -7.08 -9.37 0.31
N LEU A 247 -5.93 -9.81 0.85
CA LEU A 247 -4.65 -9.20 0.53
C LEU A 247 -4.20 -9.50 -0.90
N GLY A 248 -4.55 -10.66 -1.47
CA GLY A 248 -4.30 -10.96 -2.87
C GLY A 248 -5.05 -10.04 -3.82
N SER A 249 -6.32 -9.73 -3.50
CA SER A 249 -7.06 -8.73 -4.25
C SER A 249 -6.50 -7.32 -4.07
N ALA A 250 -6.15 -6.94 -2.84
CA ALA A 250 -5.59 -5.62 -2.54
C ALA A 250 -4.21 -5.41 -3.19
N ALA A 251 -3.35 -6.44 -3.20
CA ALA A 251 -2.02 -6.37 -3.80
C ALA A 251 -2.06 -6.06 -5.30
N ARG A 252 -3.07 -6.57 -6.02
CA ARG A 252 -3.27 -6.22 -7.44
C ARG A 252 -3.62 -4.76 -7.61
N MET A 253 -4.62 -4.27 -6.86
CA MET A 253 -5.05 -2.87 -6.94
C MET A 253 -3.94 -1.90 -6.52
N PHE A 254 -3.26 -2.16 -5.42
CA PHE A 254 -2.14 -1.33 -4.97
C PHE A 254 -0.92 -1.42 -5.88
N GLY A 255 -0.69 -2.57 -6.53
CA GLY A 255 0.31 -2.69 -7.58
C GLY A 255 -0.01 -1.80 -8.79
N GLU A 256 -1.27 -1.76 -9.22
CA GLU A 256 -1.73 -0.86 -10.28
C GLU A 256 -1.65 0.61 -9.87
N MET A 257 -2.05 0.94 -8.63
CA MET A 257 -1.90 2.27 -8.04
C MET A 257 -0.44 2.75 -8.07
N HIS A 258 0.50 1.90 -7.65
CA HIS A 258 1.94 2.18 -7.74
C HIS A 258 2.40 2.39 -9.19
N LEU A 259 1.96 1.55 -10.13
CA LEU A 259 2.31 1.73 -11.55
C LEU A 259 1.73 3.02 -12.13
N ARG A 260 0.50 3.40 -11.75
CA ARG A 260 -0.08 4.70 -12.13
C ARG A 260 0.76 5.84 -11.58
N PHE A 261 1.16 5.80 -10.31
CA PHE A 261 2.03 6.81 -9.70
C PHE A 261 3.39 6.92 -10.42
N LEU A 262 4.04 5.79 -10.73
CA LEU A 262 5.30 5.79 -11.49
C LEU A 262 5.16 6.47 -12.87
N ASN A 263 4.01 6.28 -13.53
CA ASN A 263 3.73 6.86 -14.84
C ASN A 263 3.19 8.29 -14.76
N THR A 264 2.77 8.75 -13.57
CA THR A 264 1.96 9.96 -13.38
C THR A 264 2.56 10.79 -12.24
N ASP A 265 3.52 11.67 -12.57
CA ASP A 265 3.68 12.96 -11.89
C ASP A 265 4.63 13.87 -12.71
N PRO A 266 5.86 13.45 -13.07
CA PRO A 266 6.81 14.37 -13.68
C PRO A 266 6.47 14.66 -15.14
N ILE A 267 6.18 13.61 -15.95
CA ILE A 267 5.91 13.74 -17.39
C ILE A 267 4.61 14.50 -17.64
N LEU A 268 3.53 14.15 -16.94
CA LEU A 268 2.24 14.84 -17.06
C LEU A 268 2.31 16.29 -16.56
N CYS A 269 3.11 16.58 -15.53
CA CYS A 269 3.36 17.95 -15.09
C CYS A 269 4.05 18.77 -16.20
N LEU A 270 5.05 18.21 -16.88
CA LEU A 270 5.72 18.88 -18.00
C LEU A 270 4.76 19.14 -19.16
N GLU A 271 3.98 18.14 -19.58
CA GLU A 271 3.01 18.29 -20.66
C GLU A 271 1.97 19.38 -20.36
N ARG A 272 1.56 19.53 -19.08
CA ARG A 272 0.69 20.64 -18.65
C ARG A 272 1.37 22.02 -18.73
N LEU A 273 2.70 22.07 -18.58
CA LEU A 273 3.48 23.31 -18.68
C LEU A 273 3.83 23.68 -20.13
N LYS A 274 3.71 22.73 -21.08
CA LYS A 274 4.00 22.95 -22.51
C LYS A 274 3.37 24.23 -23.07
N PRO A 275 2.07 24.53 -22.87
CA PRO A 275 1.47 25.73 -23.43
C PRO A 275 2.07 27.02 -22.87
N HIS A 276 2.52 27.00 -21.61
CA HIS A 276 3.18 28.15 -20.98
C HIS A 276 4.56 28.39 -21.60
N TYR A 277 5.37 27.34 -21.74
CA TYR A 277 6.67 27.43 -22.41
C TYR A 277 6.52 27.89 -23.86
N PHE A 278 5.53 27.36 -24.59
CA PHE A 278 5.24 27.77 -25.96
C PHE A 278 4.84 29.24 -26.05
N THR A 279 3.94 29.69 -25.17
CA THR A 279 3.50 31.10 -25.13
C THR A 279 4.67 32.04 -24.84
N THR A 280 5.51 31.71 -23.85
CA THR A 280 6.70 32.51 -23.53
C THR A 280 7.69 32.54 -24.70
N PHE A 281 7.94 31.39 -25.34
CA PHE A 281 8.78 31.31 -26.54
C PHE A 281 8.25 32.20 -27.67
N LYS A 282 6.94 32.11 -27.97
CA LYS A 282 6.28 32.89 -29.02
C LYS A 282 6.32 34.40 -28.73
N ASN A 283 6.06 34.82 -27.49
CA ASN A 283 6.10 36.23 -27.10
C ASN A 283 7.50 36.84 -27.28
N ILE A 284 8.55 36.12 -26.84
CA ILE A 284 9.94 36.57 -26.99
C ILE A 284 10.32 36.70 -28.47
N PHE A 285 9.79 35.81 -29.32
CA PHE A 285 9.98 35.90 -30.76
C PHE A 285 9.27 37.12 -31.36
N GLN A 286 8.00 37.35 -31.01
CA GLN A 286 7.18 38.43 -31.58
C GLN A 286 7.65 39.83 -31.14
N GLU A 287 8.09 40.01 -29.89
CA GLU A 287 8.71 41.28 -29.44
C GLU A 287 9.92 41.69 -30.30
N LYS A 288 10.66 40.71 -30.83
CA LYS A 288 11.77 40.96 -31.76
C LYS A 288 11.26 41.44 -33.13
N ASP A 289 10.20 40.85 -33.66
CA ASP A 289 9.68 41.21 -34.97
C ASP A 289 9.12 42.66 -34.96
N GLU A 290 8.51 43.07 -33.85
CA GLU A 290 8.10 44.47 -33.62
C GLU A 290 9.29 45.44 -33.50
N THR A 291 10.36 45.07 -32.78
CA THR A 291 11.53 45.94 -32.64
C THR A 291 12.34 46.04 -33.94
N GLN A 292 12.44 44.97 -34.73
CA GLN A 292 13.11 45.01 -36.03
C GLN A 292 12.29 45.74 -37.11
N SER A 293 10.97 45.64 -37.11
CA SER A 293 10.10 46.38 -38.05
C SER A 293 10.07 47.88 -37.77
N ARG A 294 10.26 48.33 -36.53
CA ARG A 294 10.35 49.77 -36.16
C ARG A 294 11.71 50.42 -36.46
N THR A 295 12.75 49.64 -36.75
CA THR A 295 14.12 50.14 -37.00
C THR A 295 14.50 50.15 -38.48
N LYS A 296 13.55 49.85 -39.39
CA LYS A 296 13.67 50.03 -40.84
C LYS A 296 12.91 51.27 -41.27
#